data_AF-A0A520QGM7-F1
#
_entry.id   AF-A0A520QGM7-F1
#
_cell.length_a   1.000
_cell.length_b   1.000
_cell.length_c   1.000
_cell.angle_alpha   90.00
_cell.angle_beta   90.00
_cell.angle_gamma   90.00
#
_symmetry.space_group_name_H-M   'P 1'
#
loop_
_entity.id
_entity.type
_entity.pdbx_description
1 polymer ?
#
loop_
_entity_poly.entity_id
_entity_poly.type
_entity_poly.pdbx_seq_one_letter_code
_entity_poly.pdbx_strand_id
1 'polypeptide(L)'
;MMVVGSLMAACGGAPSSAGPSTAPSEIPSDELPAPPVAWEEMDGQARAQWMYAEVAPRMAERFEGFDEARFSDVSCETCHGPDAEARDFAMPSPSLPPLPPQGSPEAQALHEAQPEIIAFMSEEVVPTMRALLGKGDDFSCGSCHPHAE
;
A
#
# COMPACT_ATOMS: atom_id res chain seq x y z
N MET A 1 -37.75 -47.59 -34.11
CA MET A 1 -36.94 -47.82 -32.89
C MET A 1 -35.84 -46.76 -32.82
N MET A 2 -35.88 -45.93 -31.79
CA MET A 2 -34.80 -45.02 -31.40
C MET A 2 -33.60 -45.81 -30.91
N VAL A 3 -32.39 -45.48 -31.37
CA VAL A 3 -31.16 -45.68 -30.58
C VAL A 3 -30.26 -44.47 -30.85
N VAL A 4 -30.24 -43.55 -29.88
CA VAL A 4 -29.30 -42.44 -29.76
C VAL A 4 -28.02 -43.02 -29.14
N GLY A 5 -26.90 -42.93 -29.85
CA GLY A 5 -25.59 -43.43 -29.43
C GLY A 5 -24.66 -42.31 -29.01
N SER A 6 -23.98 -42.54 -27.89
CA SER A 6 -23.27 -41.59 -27.04
C SER A 6 -21.93 -41.05 -27.54
N LEU A 7 -21.55 -39.95 -26.88
CA LEU A 7 -20.28 -39.23 -26.76
C LEU A 7 -18.99 -40.06 -26.90
N MET A 8 -17.99 -39.45 -27.55
CA MET A 8 -16.59 -39.39 -27.07
C MET A 8 -15.92 -38.09 -27.56
N ALA A 9 -15.81 -37.10 -26.68
CA ALA A 9 -14.98 -35.91 -26.86
C ALA A 9 -13.57 -36.21 -26.31
N ALA A 10 -12.56 -36.17 -27.20
CA ALA A 10 -11.17 -36.44 -26.86
C ALA A 10 -10.40 -35.13 -26.57
N CYS A 11 -9.55 -35.19 -25.54
CA CYS A 11 -8.65 -34.15 -25.04
C CYS A 11 -7.52 -33.81 -26.03
N GLY A 12 -7.00 -32.58 -25.98
CA GLY A 12 -5.69 -32.26 -26.58
C GLY A 12 -5.21 -30.81 -26.46
N GLY A 13 -4.45 -30.51 -25.38
CA GLY A 13 -3.43 -29.46 -25.28
C GLY A 13 -3.92 -28.02 -25.05
N ALA A 14 -3.36 -27.19 -24.17
CA ALA A 14 -2.26 -27.26 -23.21
C ALA A 14 -2.52 -26.16 -22.15
N PRO A 15 -1.97 -26.23 -20.93
CA PRO A 15 -2.08 -25.11 -19.99
C PRO A 15 -1.25 -23.94 -20.51
N SER A 16 -1.91 -22.87 -20.97
CA SER A 16 -1.27 -21.56 -20.98
C SER A 16 -1.01 -21.21 -19.52
N SER A 17 0.27 -21.24 -19.16
CA SER A 17 0.81 -20.77 -17.90
C SER A 17 0.09 -19.49 -17.51
N ALA A 18 -0.61 -19.55 -16.38
CA ALA A 18 -0.87 -18.37 -15.58
C ALA A 18 0.50 -17.73 -15.32
N GLY A 19 0.68 -16.51 -15.82
CA GLY A 19 1.66 -15.62 -15.21
C GLY A 19 1.29 -15.43 -13.73
N PRO A 20 2.24 -15.04 -12.86
CA PRO A 20 1.88 -14.64 -11.52
C PRO A 20 0.81 -13.54 -11.62
N SER A 21 -0.38 -13.86 -11.12
CA SER A 21 -1.47 -12.93 -10.97
C SER A 21 -1.13 -12.06 -9.78
N THR A 22 -0.51 -10.90 -10.02
CA THR A 22 -0.53 -9.79 -9.06
C THR A 22 -1.97 -9.29 -9.00
N ALA A 23 -2.81 -9.97 -8.23
CA ALA A 23 -4.07 -9.39 -7.79
C ALA A 23 -3.70 -8.36 -6.72
N PRO A 24 -4.05 -7.06 -6.89
CA PRO A 24 -4.00 -6.12 -5.79
C PRO A 24 -4.82 -6.66 -4.62
N SER A 25 -4.44 -6.34 -3.38
CA SER A 25 -5.28 -6.59 -2.20
C SER A 25 -6.73 -6.26 -2.50
N GLU A 26 -7.60 -7.24 -2.26
CA GLU A 26 -8.94 -7.30 -2.82
C GLU A 26 -9.93 -6.31 -2.19
N ILE A 27 -9.51 -5.53 -1.18
CA ILE A 27 -10.35 -4.57 -0.47
C ILE A 27 -10.03 -3.15 -0.96
N PRO A 28 -10.93 -2.50 -1.73
CA PRO A 28 -10.86 -1.09 -2.08
C PRO A 28 -10.72 -0.21 -0.84
N SER A 29 -9.97 0.89 -0.97
CA SER A 29 -9.73 1.83 0.13
C SER A 29 -11.01 2.41 0.76
N ASP A 30 -12.10 2.49 0.00
CA ASP A 30 -13.42 2.98 0.46
C ASP A 30 -14.13 2.01 1.43
N GLU A 31 -13.71 0.75 1.48
CA GLU A 31 -14.29 -0.27 2.37
C GLU A 31 -13.48 -0.45 3.67
N LEU A 32 -12.39 0.32 3.83
CA LEU A 32 -11.54 0.27 5.01
C LEU A 32 -12.19 0.99 6.20
N PRO A 33 -11.98 0.48 7.43
CA PRO A 33 -12.53 1.13 8.61
C PRO A 33 -11.84 2.48 8.84
N ALA A 34 -12.64 3.52 9.03
CA ALA A 34 -12.16 4.77 9.59
C ALA A 34 -11.97 4.64 11.11
N PRO A 35 -11.09 5.46 11.72
CA PRO A 35 -10.95 5.53 13.17
C PRO A 35 -12.29 5.81 13.89
N PRO A 36 -12.53 5.24 15.09
CA PRO A 36 -13.77 5.46 15.84
C PRO A 36 -13.91 6.88 16.40
N VAL A 37 -12.81 7.63 16.45
CA VAL A 37 -12.73 9.06 16.82
C VAL A 37 -11.75 9.75 15.88
N ALA A 38 -11.84 11.08 15.73
CA ALA A 38 -10.92 11.80 14.86
C ALA A 38 -9.45 11.60 15.31
N TRP A 39 -8.54 11.48 14.35
CA TRP A 39 -7.12 11.20 14.62
C TRP A 39 -6.48 12.23 15.55
N GLU A 40 -6.89 13.49 15.42
CA GLU A 40 -6.44 14.64 16.23
C GLU A 40 -6.88 14.53 17.69
N GLU A 41 -7.99 13.83 17.96
CA GLU A 41 -8.55 13.65 19.29
C GLU A 41 -7.97 12.42 20.01
N MET A 42 -7.30 11.52 19.27
CA MET A 42 -6.62 10.36 19.84
C MET A 42 -5.33 10.78 20.57
N ASP A 43 -5.13 10.24 21.77
CA ASP A 43 -3.83 10.27 22.43
C ASP A 43 -2.84 9.26 21.78
N GLY A 44 -1.58 9.31 22.21
CA GLY A 44 -0.53 8.45 21.64
C GLY A 44 -0.82 6.95 21.81
N GLN A 45 -1.45 6.55 22.92
CA GLN A 45 -1.79 5.15 23.15
C GLN A 45 -2.91 4.70 22.21
N ALA A 46 -3.96 5.51 22.06
CA ALA A 46 -5.06 5.23 21.14
C ALA A 46 -4.57 5.14 19.68
N ARG A 47 -3.67 6.06 19.26
CA ARG A 47 -3.03 6.00 17.94
C ARG A 47 -2.21 4.73 17.76
N ALA A 48 -1.40 4.36 18.74
CA ALA A 48 -0.58 3.14 18.67
C ALA A 48 -1.43 1.87 18.58
N GLN A 49 -2.52 1.80 19.35
CA GLN A 49 -3.46 0.67 19.29
C GLN A 49 -4.15 0.59 17.93
N TRP A 50 -4.59 1.72 17.37
CA TRP A 50 -5.18 1.76 16.03
C TRP A 50 -4.17 1.40 14.94
N MET A 51 -2.94 1.91 15.04
CA MET A 51 -1.86 1.56 14.12
C MET A 51 -1.60 0.06 14.13
N TYR A 52 -1.52 -0.55 15.31
CA TYR A 52 -1.28 -1.98 15.43
C TYR A 52 -2.45 -2.84 14.94
N ALA A 53 -3.68 -2.48 15.33
CA ALA A 53 -4.86 -3.29 15.04
C ALA A 53 -5.34 -3.17 13.59
N GLU A 54 -5.26 -1.96 13.02
CA GLU A 54 -5.88 -1.68 11.73
C GLU A 54 -4.87 -1.31 10.64
N VAL A 55 -3.94 -0.39 10.92
CA VAL A 55 -3.05 0.17 9.89
C VAL A 55 -1.96 -0.80 9.45
N ALA A 56 -1.13 -1.24 10.39
CA ALA A 56 0.01 -2.12 10.13
C ALA A 56 -0.35 -3.38 9.34
N PRO A 57 -1.38 -4.18 9.72
CA PRO A 57 -1.70 -5.40 8.98
C PRO A 57 -2.17 -5.12 7.54
N ARG A 58 -2.93 -4.05 7.31
CA ARG A 58 -3.40 -3.69 5.95
C ARG A 58 -2.30 -3.15 5.08
N MET A 59 -1.40 -2.35 5.67
CA MET A 59 -0.23 -1.89 4.94
C MET A 59 0.70 -3.04 4.61
N ALA A 60 0.97 -3.96 5.54
CA ALA A 60 1.76 -5.16 5.26
C ALA A 60 1.17 -5.94 4.08
N GLU A 61 -0.13 -6.24 4.09
CA GLU A 61 -0.81 -6.94 2.99
C GLU A 61 -0.63 -6.23 1.63
N ARG A 62 -0.80 -4.91 1.58
CA ARG A 62 -0.64 -4.12 0.35
C ARG A 62 0.78 -4.14 -0.18
N PHE A 63 1.76 -3.98 0.71
CA PHE A 63 3.17 -3.95 0.35
C PHE A 63 3.68 -5.35 -0.07
N GLU A 64 3.29 -6.40 0.66
CA GLU A 64 3.58 -7.79 0.29
C GLU A 64 2.92 -8.16 -1.04
N GLY A 65 1.66 -7.75 -1.25
CA GLY A 65 0.95 -7.98 -2.51
C GLY A 65 1.56 -7.26 -3.71
N PHE A 66 2.22 -6.12 -3.49
CA PHE A 66 2.97 -5.42 -4.54
C PHE A 66 4.29 -6.10 -4.87
N ASP A 67 5.12 -6.38 -3.86
CA ASP A 67 6.42 -7.05 -4.03
C ASP A 67 6.85 -7.76 -2.73
N GLU A 68 6.38 -8.99 -2.53
CA GLU A 68 6.67 -9.84 -1.37
C GLU A 68 8.18 -10.01 -1.11
N ALA A 69 8.97 -10.12 -2.18
CA ALA A 69 10.42 -10.30 -2.07
C ALA A 69 11.10 -9.05 -1.48
N ARG A 70 10.55 -7.87 -1.76
CA ARG A 70 11.04 -6.59 -1.24
C ARG A 70 10.42 -6.21 0.10
N PHE A 71 9.19 -6.60 0.37
CA PHE A 71 8.38 -6.08 1.48
C PHE A 71 7.82 -7.14 2.43
N SER A 72 8.51 -8.27 2.60
CA SER A 72 8.12 -9.33 3.55
C SER A 72 8.31 -8.98 5.03
N ASP A 73 9.02 -7.88 5.33
CA ASP A 73 9.34 -7.44 6.69
C ASP A 73 8.81 -6.03 6.98
N VAL A 74 7.61 -5.69 6.47
CA VAL A 74 6.98 -4.41 6.77
C VAL A 74 6.68 -4.32 8.26
N SER A 75 7.21 -3.27 8.89
CA SER A 75 7.09 -3.02 10.32
C SER A 75 6.88 -1.53 10.60
N CYS A 76 6.77 -1.15 11.88
CA CYS A 76 6.67 0.26 12.28
C CYS A 76 7.83 1.09 11.72
N GLU A 77 9.03 0.52 11.69
CA GLU A 77 10.26 1.20 11.26
C GLU A 77 10.29 1.46 9.75
N THR A 78 9.59 0.65 8.95
CA THR A 78 9.48 0.84 7.49
C THR A 78 8.94 2.23 7.15
N CYS A 79 7.99 2.72 7.95
CA CYS A 79 7.39 4.03 7.75
C CYS A 79 8.00 5.09 8.68
N HIS A 80 8.18 4.78 9.96
CA HIS A 80 8.57 5.75 10.99
C HIS A 80 10.08 5.89 11.20
N GLY A 81 10.89 5.01 10.59
CA GLY A 81 12.33 4.96 10.75
C GLY A 81 12.78 4.10 11.94
N PRO A 82 14.08 3.77 12.04
CA PRO A 82 14.64 2.97 13.13
C PRO A 82 14.67 3.73 14.47
N ASP A 83 14.45 5.05 14.45
CA ASP A 83 14.34 5.92 15.61
C ASP A 83 12.90 6.28 15.95
N ALA A 84 11.93 5.50 15.46
CA ALA A 84 10.49 5.75 15.60
C ALA A 84 10.08 6.06 17.04
N GLU A 85 10.45 5.22 18.01
CA GLU A 85 10.12 5.44 19.42
C GLU A 85 10.72 6.73 19.97
N ALA A 86 11.95 7.06 19.60
CA ALA A 86 12.64 8.27 20.07
C ALA A 86 12.03 9.56 19.48
N ARG A 87 11.31 9.45 18.36
CA ARG A 87 10.61 10.54 17.69
C ARG A 87 9.09 10.48 17.87
N ASP A 88 8.59 9.69 18.83
CA ASP A 88 7.15 9.51 19.05
C ASP A 88 6.38 9.13 17.77
N PHE A 89 7.01 8.33 16.90
CA PHE A 89 6.50 7.90 15.60
C PHE A 89 6.15 9.08 14.67
N ALA A 90 6.82 10.23 14.83
CA ALA A 90 6.54 11.42 14.04
C ALA A 90 6.81 11.25 12.55
N MET A 91 5.87 11.75 11.76
CA MET A 91 5.95 11.87 10.30
C MET A 91 5.98 13.35 9.90
N PRO A 92 6.68 13.74 8.81
CA PRO A 92 7.42 12.86 7.89
C PRO A 92 8.64 12.17 8.52
N SER A 93 8.95 10.97 8.02
CA SER A 93 10.09 10.19 8.48
C SER A 93 11.35 10.57 7.68
N PRO A 94 12.45 11.00 8.32
CA PRO A 94 13.70 11.31 7.65
C PRO A 94 14.37 10.07 7.06
N SER A 95 13.91 8.87 7.42
CA SER A 95 14.41 7.60 6.88
C SER A 95 13.78 7.26 5.53
N LEU A 96 12.68 7.92 5.14
CA LEU A 96 12.08 7.76 3.83
C LEU A 96 12.79 8.63 2.79
N PRO A 97 12.87 8.21 1.51
CA PRO A 97 13.49 9.01 0.46
C PRO A 97 12.83 10.39 0.35
N PRO A 98 13.62 11.49 0.35
CA PRO A 98 13.06 12.83 0.21
C PRO A 98 12.49 13.03 -1.19
N LEU A 99 11.33 13.68 -1.25
CA LEU A 99 10.64 13.94 -2.51
C LEU A 99 11.08 15.28 -3.11
N PRO A 100 11.50 15.30 -4.38
CA PRO A 100 11.76 16.55 -5.09
C PRO A 100 10.48 17.39 -5.23
N PRO A 101 10.60 18.71 -5.42
CA PRO A 101 9.45 19.57 -5.67
C PRO A 101 8.62 19.07 -6.85
N GLN A 102 7.29 19.04 -6.71
CA GLN A 102 6.40 18.60 -7.78
C GLN A 102 6.57 19.44 -9.04
N GLY A 103 6.59 18.78 -10.21
CA GLY A 103 6.79 19.43 -11.51
C GLY A 103 8.24 19.83 -11.82
N SER A 104 9.19 19.56 -10.92
CA SER A 104 10.61 19.72 -11.22
C SER A 104 11.12 18.63 -12.18
N PRO A 105 12.23 18.88 -12.91
CA PRO A 105 12.91 17.84 -13.68
C PRO A 105 13.30 16.62 -12.85
N GLU A 106 13.66 16.82 -11.59
CA GLU A 106 14.01 15.75 -10.65
C GLU A 106 12.80 14.89 -10.28
N ALA A 107 11.62 15.50 -10.08
CA ALA A 107 10.38 14.76 -9.87
C ALA A 107 9.98 13.95 -11.11
N GLN A 108 10.17 14.53 -12.30
CA GLN A 108 9.93 13.80 -13.55
C GLN A 108 10.89 12.62 -13.71
N ALA A 109 12.19 12.83 -13.47
CA ALA A 109 13.18 11.77 -13.55
C ALA A 109 12.92 10.65 -12.53
N LEU A 110 12.46 11.00 -11.32
CA LEU A 110 12.03 10.01 -10.32
C LEU A 110 10.84 9.19 -10.84
N HIS A 111 9.84 9.85 -11.44
CA HIS A 111 8.69 9.17 -12.04
C HIS A 111 9.07 8.23 -13.18
N GLU A 112 9.98 8.64 -14.05
CA GLU A 112 10.49 7.82 -15.15
C GLU A 112 11.34 6.63 -14.65
N ALA A 113 12.12 6.83 -13.59
CA ALA A 113 12.99 5.79 -13.03
C ALA A 113 12.22 4.75 -12.20
N GLN A 114 11.12 5.15 -11.57
CA GLN A 114 10.39 4.34 -10.60
C GLN A 114 8.85 4.40 -10.79
N PRO A 115 8.33 4.15 -12.01
CA PRO A 115 6.92 4.38 -12.31
C PRO A 115 6.00 3.47 -11.50
N GLU A 116 6.35 2.19 -11.34
CA GLU A 116 5.51 1.21 -10.65
C GLU A 116 5.37 1.48 -9.15
N ILE A 117 6.48 1.77 -8.45
CA ILE A 117 6.41 2.09 -7.02
C ILE A 117 5.72 3.43 -6.80
N ILE A 118 5.85 4.40 -7.70
CA ILE A 118 5.16 5.69 -7.57
C ILE A 118 3.68 5.51 -7.76
N ALA A 119 3.25 4.75 -8.78
CA ALA A 119 1.85 4.39 -8.96
C ALA A 119 1.30 3.67 -7.72
N PHE A 120 1.99 2.64 -7.23
CA PHE A 120 1.61 1.93 -6.00
C PHE A 120 1.49 2.88 -4.79
N MET A 121 2.46 3.78 -4.59
CA MET A 121 2.40 4.73 -3.49
C MET A 121 1.22 5.70 -3.62
N SER A 122 0.96 6.23 -4.81
CA SER A 122 -0.11 7.22 -5.02
C SER A 122 -1.51 6.62 -5.11
N GLU A 123 -1.64 5.39 -5.62
CA GLU A 123 -2.92 4.75 -5.92
C GLU A 123 -3.35 3.76 -4.83
N GLU A 124 -2.40 3.13 -4.14
CA GLU A 124 -2.70 2.14 -3.11
C GLU A 124 -2.37 2.65 -1.71
N VAL A 125 -1.13 3.07 -1.46
CA VAL A 125 -0.65 3.40 -0.10
C VAL A 125 -1.30 4.67 0.44
N VAL A 126 -1.23 5.79 -0.32
CA VAL A 126 -1.77 7.07 0.14
C VAL A 126 -3.28 7.01 0.38
N PRO A 127 -4.12 6.45 -0.52
CA PRO A 127 -5.56 6.33 -0.27
C PRO A 127 -5.89 5.40 0.90
N THR A 128 -5.17 4.30 1.07
CA THR A 128 -5.35 3.37 2.20
C THR A 128 -5.06 4.05 3.53
N MET A 129 -3.92 4.74 3.61
CA MET A 129 -3.55 5.52 4.80
C MET A 129 -4.54 6.64 5.08
N ARG A 130 -5.03 7.31 4.04
CA ARG A 130 -6.06 8.35 4.18
C ARG A 130 -7.33 7.78 4.81
N ALA A 131 -7.84 6.66 4.30
CA ALA A 131 -9.03 6.00 4.84
C ALA A 131 -8.82 5.55 6.29
N LEU A 132 -7.74 4.82 6.55
CA LEU A 132 -7.45 4.27 7.88
C LEU A 132 -7.11 5.34 8.92
N LEU A 133 -6.68 6.53 8.53
CA LEU A 133 -6.42 7.65 9.45
C LEU A 133 -7.56 8.67 9.48
N GLY A 134 -8.64 8.47 8.70
CA GLY A 134 -9.75 9.41 8.58
C GLY A 134 -9.32 10.78 8.06
N LYS A 135 -8.33 10.83 7.15
CA LYS A 135 -7.78 12.07 6.59
C LYS A 135 -8.47 12.49 5.30
N GLY A 136 -8.31 13.76 4.94
CA GLY A 136 -8.81 14.32 3.69
C GLY A 136 -7.77 14.28 2.56
N ASP A 137 -8.09 14.99 1.48
CA ASP A 137 -7.23 15.10 0.29
C ASP A 137 -5.91 15.84 0.53
N ASP A 138 -5.78 16.52 1.67
CA ASP A 138 -4.53 17.12 2.14
C ASP A 138 -3.47 16.06 2.53
N PHE A 139 -3.89 14.84 2.85
CA PHE A 139 -2.98 13.71 3.07
C PHE A 139 -2.43 13.20 1.74
N SER A 140 -1.16 13.53 1.49
CA SER A 140 -0.41 13.23 0.26
C SER A 140 0.93 12.54 0.56
N CYS A 141 1.74 12.29 -0.47
CA CYS A 141 3.07 11.67 -0.33
C CYS A 141 3.97 12.40 0.68
N GLY A 142 3.88 13.73 0.75
CA GLY A 142 4.62 14.57 1.70
C GLY A 142 4.16 14.45 3.15
N SER A 143 3.04 13.77 3.41
CA SER A 143 2.63 13.44 4.79
C SER A 143 3.54 12.37 5.42
N CYS A 144 4.20 11.58 4.57
CA CYS A 144 5.10 10.51 5.00
C CYS A 144 6.55 10.81 4.66
N HIS A 145 6.82 11.28 3.44
CA HIS A 145 8.17 11.54 2.96
C HIS A 145 8.63 12.97 3.26
N PRO A 146 9.91 13.18 3.58
CA PRO A 146 10.47 14.52 3.72
C PRO A 146 10.55 15.20 2.35
N HIS A 147 10.68 16.53 2.33
CA HIS A 147 10.93 17.29 1.11
C HIS A 147 12.43 17.38 0.85
N ALA A 148 12.84 17.22 -0.42
CA ALA A 148 14.19 17.55 -0.84
C ALA A 148 14.36 19.08 -0.90
N GLU A 149 15.56 19.54 -0.56
CA GLU A 149 15.93 20.96 -0.50
C GLU A 149 16.38 21.50 -1.86
#